data_AF-A0A1I0R729-F1
#
_entry.id   AF-A0A1I0R729-F1
#
_cell.length_a   1.000
_cell.length_b   1.000
_cell.length_c   1.000
_cell.angle_alpha   90.00
_cell.angle_beta   90.00
_cell.angle_gamma   90.00
#
_symmetry.space_group_name_H-M   'P 1'
#
loop_
_entity.id
_entity.type
_entity.pdbx_description
1 polymer ?
#
loop_
_entity_poly.entity_id
_entity_poly.type
_entity_poly.pdbx_seq_one_letter_code
_entity_poly.pdbx_strand_id
1 'polypeptide(L)'
;MKKTIGLRRILLISSIMLLLTAFLTACDRYIGESEKKPVIYLYPTTEQQVKVQLNYDGKLTCTYPQYNDGWDVIAHPDGTLTNIVDNREYSYLYWEGITNTELDMSTGFVVKGADTEKFLQEKLEYMGLIPKEYNEFIVYWLPILQENAYNFITFAGNDYEDLAQLKITPEPDSILRVMMVYKPLDKPIQVEEQELKPFTRVGFTVVEWGGTQARGAMK
;
A
#
# COMPACT_ATOMS: atom_id res chain seq x y z
N MET A 1 -50.35 34.43 -35.86
CA MET A 1 -49.74 33.08 -35.80
C MET A 1 -48.24 33.20 -35.50
N LYS A 2 -47.84 33.44 -34.23
CA LYS A 2 -46.43 33.57 -33.79
C LYS A 2 -46.36 33.60 -32.25
N LYS A 3 -46.57 32.47 -31.56
CA LYS A 3 -46.33 32.38 -30.09
C LYS A 3 -45.80 31.03 -29.60
N THR A 4 -45.45 30.09 -30.49
CA THR A 4 -45.12 28.71 -30.08
C THR A 4 -43.62 28.37 -30.09
N ILE A 5 -42.76 29.29 -30.53
CA ILE A 5 -41.32 29.00 -30.74
C ILE A 5 -40.48 29.23 -29.46
N GLY A 6 -40.90 30.12 -28.56
CA GLY A 6 -40.16 30.43 -27.33
C GLY A 6 -40.22 29.31 -26.28
N LEU A 7 -41.40 28.72 -26.08
CA LEU A 7 -41.61 27.73 -25.02
C LEU A 7 -40.87 26.41 -25.29
N ARG A 8 -40.83 25.96 -26.56
CA ARG A 8 -40.08 24.75 -26.96
C ARG A 8 -38.57 24.89 -26.80
N ARG A 9 -38.01 26.09 -27.00
CA ARG A 9 -36.57 26.35 -26.79
C ARG A 9 -36.21 26.42 -25.31
N ILE A 10 -37.08 26.99 -24.47
CA ILE A 10 -36.87 27.06 -23.01
C ILE A 10 -36.96 25.66 -22.38
N LEU A 11 -37.93 24.84 -22.81
CA LEU A 11 -38.06 23.44 -22.38
C LEU A 11 -36.87 22.56 -22.83
N LEU A 12 -36.31 22.79 -24.02
CA LEU A 12 -35.14 22.02 -24.49
C LEU A 12 -33.88 22.35 -23.69
N ILE A 13 -33.67 23.64 -23.35
CA ILE A 13 -32.50 24.11 -22.60
C ILE A 13 -32.58 23.65 -21.13
N SER A 14 -33.77 23.64 -20.52
CA SER A 14 -33.94 23.11 -19.16
C SER A 14 -33.72 21.59 -19.09
N SER A 15 -34.09 20.86 -20.16
CA SER A 15 -33.90 19.40 -20.24
C SER A 15 -32.42 19.02 -20.40
N ILE A 16 -31.66 19.79 -21.19
CA ILE A 16 -30.21 19.58 -21.40
C ILE A 16 -29.44 19.93 -20.12
N MET A 17 -29.86 20.95 -19.38
CA MET A 17 -29.22 21.34 -18.12
C MET A 17 -29.50 20.34 -16.98
N LEU A 18 -30.67 19.69 -16.96
CA LEU A 18 -30.97 18.57 -16.04
C LEU A 18 -30.18 17.29 -16.39
N LEU A 19 -29.96 17.04 -17.69
CA LEU A 19 -29.14 15.93 -18.18
C LEU A 19 -27.64 16.16 -17.90
N LEU A 20 -27.14 17.40 -17.95
CA LEU A 20 -25.75 17.70 -17.56
C LEU A 20 -25.49 17.57 -16.05
N THR A 21 -26.48 17.82 -15.20
CA THR A 21 -26.33 17.57 -13.75
C THR A 21 -26.37 16.08 -13.39
N ALA A 22 -27.03 15.24 -14.20
CA ALA A 22 -27.08 13.80 -13.97
C ALA A 22 -25.79 13.07 -14.39
N PHE A 23 -24.93 13.69 -15.21
CA PHE A 23 -23.63 13.13 -15.60
C PHE A 23 -22.47 13.51 -14.67
N LEU A 24 -22.69 14.37 -13.66
CA LEU A 24 -21.66 14.76 -12.68
C LEU A 24 -21.72 13.98 -11.36
N THR A 25 -22.69 13.09 -11.18
CA THR A 25 -22.87 12.28 -9.95
C THR A 25 -22.33 10.85 -10.04
N ALA A 26 -21.37 10.58 -10.91
CA ALA A 26 -20.62 9.34 -10.91
C ALA A 26 -19.11 9.60 -11.08
N CYS A 27 -18.59 10.61 -10.40
CA CYS A 27 -17.23 10.43 -9.88
C CYS A 27 -17.41 9.47 -8.70
N ASP A 28 -17.22 8.17 -8.93
CA ASP A 28 -16.99 7.22 -7.84
C ASP A 28 -15.83 7.77 -7.02
N ARG A 29 -16.15 8.47 -5.94
CA ARG A 29 -15.17 8.78 -4.91
C ARG A 29 -14.90 7.44 -4.26
N TYR A 30 -13.85 6.77 -4.71
CA TYR A 30 -13.24 5.69 -3.95
C TYR A 30 -12.78 6.29 -2.62
N ILE A 31 -13.61 6.17 -1.59
CA ILE A 31 -13.28 6.50 -0.19
C ILE A 31 -12.65 5.25 0.45
N GLY A 32 -11.78 4.57 -0.29
CA GLY A 32 -11.08 3.38 0.16
C GLY A 32 -9.89 3.71 1.06
N GLU A 33 -9.39 2.72 1.80
CA GLU A 33 -8.05 2.75 2.37
C GLU A 33 -7.04 2.84 1.22
N SER A 34 -5.96 3.60 1.43
CA SER A 34 -4.94 3.78 0.41
C SER A 34 -3.69 3.06 0.83
N GLU A 35 -3.37 1.99 0.12
CA GLU A 35 -2.10 1.29 0.26
C GLU A 35 -1.00 2.19 -0.26
N LYS A 36 -0.14 2.63 0.65
CA LYS A 36 0.93 3.58 0.39
C LYS A 36 2.29 2.92 0.51
N LYS A 37 3.05 3.07 -0.57
CA LYS A 37 4.42 2.60 -0.70
C LYS A 37 4.66 1.13 -0.34
N PRO A 38 3.83 0.16 -0.76
CA PRO A 38 4.34 -1.17 -1.02
C PRO A 38 5.57 -1.12 -1.94
N VAL A 39 6.72 -1.53 -1.42
CA VAL A 39 7.95 -1.74 -2.18
C VAL A 39 8.40 -3.18 -2.01
N ILE A 40 8.85 -3.79 -3.10
CA ILE A 40 9.25 -5.21 -3.16
C ILE A 40 10.73 -5.28 -3.54
N TYR A 41 11.55 -5.79 -2.63
CA TYR A 41 12.96 -6.12 -2.85
C TYR A 41 13.10 -7.60 -3.18
N LEU A 42 14.02 -7.92 -4.09
CA LEU A 42 14.34 -9.27 -4.52
C LEU A 42 15.81 -9.55 -4.23
N TYR A 43 16.10 -10.56 -3.40
CA TYR A 43 17.45 -10.93 -2.99
C TYR A 43 17.74 -12.39 -3.37
N PRO A 44 18.03 -12.68 -4.65
CA PRO A 44 18.41 -14.02 -5.07
C PRO A 44 19.83 -14.37 -4.61
N THR A 45 20.17 -15.65 -4.57
CA THR A 45 21.53 -16.11 -4.20
C THR A 45 22.55 -15.93 -5.33
N THR A 46 22.06 -15.92 -6.57
CA THR A 46 22.81 -15.59 -7.80
C THR A 46 21.94 -14.69 -8.66
N GLU A 47 22.57 -13.93 -9.58
CA GLU A 47 21.82 -13.19 -10.59
C GLU A 47 20.84 -14.11 -11.32
N GLN A 48 19.57 -13.71 -11.39
CA GLN A 48 18.54 -14.49 -12.05
C GLN A 48 17.39 -13.60 -12.55
N GLN A 49 16.70 -14.07 -13.58
CA GLN A 49 15.45 -13.47 -14.03
C GLN A 49 14.33 -13.82 -13.04
N VAL A 50 13.55 -12.82 -12.65
CA VAL A 50 12.40 -12.96 -11.76
C VAL A 50 11.18 -12.26 -12.37
N LYS A 51 10.08 -12.98 -12.44
CA LYS A 51 8.75 -12.46 -12.76
C LYS A 51 7.95 -12.27 -11.48
N VAL A 52 7.42 -11.07 -11.28
CA VAL A 52 6.57 -10.73 -10.13
C VAL A 52 5.21 -10.27 -10.63
N GLN A 53 4.13 -10.92 -10.20
CA GLN A 53 2.76 -10.57 -10.55
C GLN A 53 1.98 -10.28 -9.27
N LEU A 54 1.25 -9.18 -9.27
CA LEU A 54 0.37 -8.75 -8.20
C LEU A 54 -1.10 -8.93 -8.62
N ASN A 55 -1.82 -9.77 -7.89
CA ASN A 55 -3.27 -9.88 -7.96
C ASN A 55 -3.85 -9.14 -6.75
N TYR A 56 -4.23 -7.88 -6.96
CA TYR A 56 -4.70 -6.99 -5.92
C TYR A 56 -6.24 -6.83 -6.00
N ASP A 57 -6.94 -7.15 -4.91
CA ASP A 57 -8.38 -6.90 -4.75
C ASP A 57 -8.63 -5.41 -4.42
N GLY A 58 -8.39 -4.61 -5.43
CA GLY A 58 -8.51 -3.16 -5.39
C GLY A 58 -8.10 -2.57 -6.72
N LYS A 59 -7.75 -1.28 -6.70
CA LYS A 59 -7.29 -0.58 -7.90
C LYS A 59 -5.88 -0.06 -7.69
N LEU A 60 -4.96 -0.46 -8.56
CA LEU A 60 -3.63 0.15 -8.64
C LEU A 60 -3.76 1.61 -9.08
N THR A 61 -3.10 2.50 -8.34
CA THR A 61 -3.10 3.94 -8.59
C THR A 61 -1.74 4.46 -9.03
N CYS A 62 -0.66 3.78 -8.63
CA CYS A 62 0.69 4.07 -9.08
C CYS A 62 1.49 2.78 -9.16
N THR A 63 2.39 2.67 -10.13
CA THR A 63 3.38 1.57 -10.22
C THR A 63 4.69 2.12 -10.76
N TYR A 64 5.81 1.58 -10.28
CA TYR A 64 7.15 1.95 -10.73
C TYR A 64 8.12 0.77 -10.53
N PRO A 65 8.77 0.24 -11.58
CA PRO A 65 8.57 0.51 -13.00
C PRO A 65 7.12 0.30 -13.46
N GLN A 66 6.79 0.71 -14.69
CA GLN A 66 5.45 0.52 -15.24
C GLN A 66 5.01 -0.95 -15.16
N TYR A 67 3.85 -1.19 -14.56
CA TYR A 67 3.27 -2.53 -14.43
C TYR A 67 2.56 -2.94 -15.72
N ASN A 68 3.02 -4.04 -16.34
CA ASN A 68 2.49 -4.58 -17.60
C ASN A 68 2.04 -6.04 -17.40
N ASP A 69 1.02 -6.24 -16.55
CA ASP A 69 0.55 -7.55 -16.07
C ASP A 69 1.60 -8.37 -15.27
N GLY A 70 2.60 -7.66 -14.77
CA GLY A 70 3.74 -8.17 -14.04
C GLY A 70 4.98 -7.31 -14.26
N TRP A 71 5.95 -7.46 -13.38
CA TRP A 71 7.32 -7.01 -13.60
C TRP A 71 8.16 -8.22 -14.01
N ASP A 72 9.03 -8.02 -15.00
CA ASP A 72 9.99 -9.03 -15.47
C ASP A 72 11.38 -8.39 -15.41
N VAL A 73 12.20 -8.84 -14.46
CA VAL A 73 13.45 -8.17 -14.08
C VAL A 73 14.58 -9.18 -13.95
N ILE A 74 15.81 -8.74 -14.16
CA ILE A 74 17.01 -9.44 -13.68
C ILE A 74 17.29 -8.92 -12.26
N ALA A 75 17.16 -9.80 -11.27
CA ALA A 75 17.45 -9.48 -9.87
C ALA A 75 18.89 -9.89 -9.52
N HIS A 76 19.57 -9.01 -8.78
CA HIS A 76 20.94 -9.20 -8.35
C HIS A 76 21.02 -9.50 -6.84
N PRO A 77 22.02 -10.24 -6.35
CA PRO A 77 22.14 -10.56 -4.92
C PRO A 77 22.24 -9.35 -3.97
N ASP A 78 22.65 -8.19 -4.47
CA ASP A 78 22.70 -6.94 -3.69
C ASP A 78 21.33 -6.21 -3.59
N GLY A 79 20.30 -6.78 -4.23
CA GLY A 79 18.94 -6.26 -4.29
C GLY A 79 18.70 -5.23 -5.38
N THR A 80 19.67 -4.94 -6.25
CA THR A 80 19.42 -4.14 -7.46
C THR A 80 18.66 -4.96 -8.50
N LEU A 81 17.86 -4.27 -9.31
CA LEU A 81 17.03 -4.88 -10.35
C LEU A 81 17.35 -4.22 -11.69
N THR A 82 17.44 -5.01 -12.77
CA THR A 82 17.41 -4.49 -14.14
C THR A 82 16.07 -4.85 -14.77
N ASN A 83 15.24 -3.87 -15.09
CA ASN A 83 13.95 -4.11 -15.73
C ASN A 83 14.16 -4.51 -17.20
N ILE A 84 13.57 -5.62 -17.63
CA ILE A 84 13.80 -6.15 -18.99
C ILE A 84 13.18 -5.24 -20.06
N VAL A 85 12.08 -4.56 -19.74
CA VAL A 85 11.32 -3.75 -20.71
C VAL A 85 12.08 -2.50 -21.13
N ASP A 86 12.71 -1.79 -20.20
CA ASP A 86 13.40 -0.52 -20.46
C ASP A 86 14.92 -0.57 -20.24
N ASN A 87 15.45 -1.71 -19.79
CA ASN A 87 16.86 -1.94 -19.49
C ASN A 87 17.45 -0.91 -18.51
N ARG A 88 16.64 -0.42 -17.56
CA ARG A 88 17.07 0.49 -16.49
C ARG A 88 17.22 -0.24 -15.15
N GLU A 89 18.07 0.33 -14.31
CA GLU A 89 18.30 -0.12 -12.95
C GLU A 89 17.26 0.46 -11.98
N TYR A 90 16.79 -0.36 -11.04
CA TYR A 90 15.84 -0.02 -10.00
C TYR A 90 16.27 -0.63 -8.66
N SER A 91 15.95 0.06 -7.56
CA SER A 91 16.24 -0.44 -6.21
C SER A 91 15.19 -1.42 -5.67
N TYR A 92 13.97 -1.38 -6.22
CA TYR A 92 12.81 -2.19 -5.84
C TYR A 92 11.70 -2.04 -6.88
N LEU A 93 10.70 -2.91 -6.82
CA LEU A 93 9.41 -2.72 -7.48
C LEU A 93 8.50 -1.94 -6.53
N TYR A 94 7.66 -1.06 -7.04
CA TYR A 94 6.79 -0.21 -6.24
C TYR A 94 5.38 -0.19 -6.80
N TRP A 95 4.40 -0.18 -5.89
CA TRP A 95 3.01 0.05 -6.23
C TRP A 95 2.28 0.85 -5.15
N GLU A 96 1.18 1.50 -5.54
CA GLU A 96 0.17 2.05 -4.64
C GLU A 96 -1.20 1.63 -5.10
N GLY A 97 -2.10 1.45 -4.14
CA GLY A 97 -3.45 0.96 -4.37
C GLY A 97 -4.50 1.71 -3.56
N ILE A 98 -5.74 1.50 -3.97
CA ILE A 98 -6.92 1.82 -3.18
C ILE A 98 -7.80 0.57 -3.10
N THR A 99 -8.31 0.28 -1.91
CA THR A 99 -9.25 -0.82 -1.67
C THR A 99 -10.36 -0.36 -0.72
N ASN A 100 -11.50 -1.05 -0.76
CA ASN A 100 -12.57 -0.86 0.22
C ASN A 100 -12.51 -1.90 1.35
N THR A 101 -11.50 -2.79 1.33
CA THR A 101 -11.27 -3.79 2.38
C THR A 101 -10.71 -3.10 3.62
N GLU A 102 -11.35 -3.33 4.77
CA GLU A 102 -10.82 -2.92 6.08
C GLU A 102 -9.89 -4.03 6.58
N LEU A 103 -8.67 -3.67 6.97
CA LEU A 103 -7.71 -4.59 7.60
C LEU A 103 -7.99 -4.74 9.10
N ASP A 104 -7.68 -5.91 9.67
CA ASP A 104 -7.93 -6.18 11.08
C ASP A 104 -6.98 -5.37 11.98
N MET A 105 -7.56 -4.63 12.92
CA MET A 105 -6.85 -3.90 13.96
C MET A 105 -7.27 -4.35 15.37
N SER A 106 -7.60 -5.62 15.55
CA SER A 106 -8.02 -6.19 16.84
C SER A 106 -6.91 -6.16 17.91
N THR A 107 -5.65 -6.30 17.49
CA THR A 107 -4.45 -6.23 18.34
C THR A 107 -3.44 -5.25 17.76
N GLY A 108 -2.55 -4.70 18.60
CA GLY A 108 -1.53 -3.77 18.12
C GLY A 108 -0.84 -3.00 19.24
N PHE A 109 -0.33 -1.82 18.90
CA PHE A 109 0.50 -1.00 19.76
C PHE A 109 -0.02 0.43 19.80
N VAL A 110 -0.12 1.01 21.00
CA VAL A 110 -0.41 2.44 21.16
C VAL A 110 0.90 3.16 21.46
N VAL A 111 1.33 3.99 20.52
CA VAL A 111 2.66 4.64 20.52
C VAL A 111 2.47 6.15 20.49
N LYS A 112 3.16 6.90 21.34
CA LYS A 112 3.18 8.36 21.24
C LYS A 112 3.84 8.79 19.94
N GLY A 113 3.38 9.87 19.30
CA GLY A 113 4.04 10.39 18.09
C GLY A 113 5.55 10.57 18.27
N ALA A 114 5.95 11.18 19.38
CA ALA A 114 7.37 11.42 19.72
C ALA A 114 8.21 10.15 19.93
N ASP A 115 7.60 8.99 20.20
CA ASP A 115 8.30 7.71 20.42
C ASP A 115 8.30 6.82 19.16
N THR A 116 7.70 7.30 18.05
CA THR A 116 7.48 6.49 16.84
C THR A 116 8.78 6.00 16.21
N GLU A 117 9.82 6.83 16.11
CA GLU A 117 11.09 6.45 15.50
C GLU A 117 11.67 5.21 16.19
N LYS A 118 11.82 5.29 17.51
CA LYS A 118 12.35 4.20 18.33
C LYS A 118 11.50 2.94 18.21
N PHE A 119 10.17 3.10 18.28
CA PHE A 119 9.24 1.98 18.12
C PHE A 119 9.41 1.28 16.77
N LEU A 120 9.46 2.04 15.67
CA LEU A 120 9.61 1.47 14.33
C LEU A 120 10.98 0.79 14.17
N GLN A 121 12.06 1.40 14.64
CA GLN A 121 13.40 0.79 14.60
C GLN A 121 13.39 -0.57 15.29
N GLU A 122 12.90 -0.64 16.54
CA GLU A 122 12.88 -1.87 17.34
C GLU A 122 11.99 -2.96 16.71
N LYS A 123 10.76 -2.62 16.30
CA LYS A 123 9.79 -3.61 15.81
C LYS A 123 10.10 -4.09 14.40
N LEU A 124 10.52 -3.21 13.48
CA LEU A 124 10.85 -3.59 12.11
C LEU A 124 12.12 -4.46 12.06
N GLU A 125 13.14 -4.12 12.87
CA GLU A 125 14.34 -4.96 13.01
C GLU A 125 13.98 -6.34 13.58
N TYR A 126 13.16 -6.39 14.63
CA TYR A 126 12.70 -7.65 15.21
C TYR A 126 11.96 -8.54 14.19
N MET A 127 11.12 -7.96 13.34
CA MET A 127 10.41 -8.67 12.27
C MET A 127 11.33 -9.10 11.11
N GLY A 128 12.59 -8.69 11.10
CA GLY A 128 13.60 -9.14 10.14
C GLY A 128 13.89 -8.18 8.99
N LEU A 129 13.41 -6.93 9.03
CA LEU A 129 13.87 -5.90 8.10
C LEU A 129 15.33 -5.54 8.41
N ILE A 130 16.12 -5.33 7.37
CA ILE A 130 17.52 -4.88 7.49
C ILE A 130 17.61 -3.35 7.42
N PRO A 131 18.74 -2.73 7.81
CA PRO A 131 18.88 -1.26 7.82
C PRO A 131 18.55 -0.57 6.50
N LYS A 132 18.81 -1.19 5.35
CA LYS A 132 18.41 -0.63 4.04
C LYS A 132 16.89 -0.48 3.92
N GLU A 133 16.13 -1.45 4.41
CA GLU A 133 14.68 -1.53 4.25
C GLU A 133 13.96 -0.71 5.32
N TYR A 134 14.27 -0.92 6.61
CA TYR A 134 13.56 -0.20 7.68
C TYR A 134 13.84 1.31 7.67
N ASN A 135 15.02 1.75 7.22
CA ASN A 135 15.29 3.18 7.12
C ASN A 135 14.42 3.84 6.05
N GLU A 136 14.21 3.20 4.90
CA GLU A 136 13.30 3.72 3.86
C GLU A 136 11.83 3.68 4.27
N PHE A 137 11.44 2.67 5.06
CA PHE A 137 10.14 2.62 5.71
C PHE A 137 9.95 3.82 6.65
N ILE A 138 10.89 4.03 7.58
CA ILE A 138 10.85 5.09 8.58
C ILE A 138 10.86 6.47 7.92
N VAL A 139 11.72 6.71 6.93
CA VAL A 139 11.79 7.99 6.22
C VAL A 139 10.46 8.37 5.58
N TYR A 140 9.67 7.38 5.11
CA TYR A 140 8.35 7.65 4.54
C TYR A 140 7.28 7.90 5.61
N TRP A 141 7.22 7.04 6.64
CA TRP A 141 6.12 7.03 7.60
C TRP A 141 6.32 7.97 8.79
N LEU A 142 7.55 8.17 9.24
CA LEU A 142 7.86 8.96 10.44
C LEU A 142 7.34 10.41 10.37
N PRO A 143 7.47 11.16 9.25
CA PRO A 143 6.90 12.51 9.14
C PRO A 143 5.38 12.59 9.34
N ILE A 144 4.66 11.49 9.09
CA ILE A 144 3.20 11.42 9.25
C ILE A 144 2.85 11.02 10.68
N LEU A 145 3.52 9.99 11.19
CA LEU A 145 3.20 9.39 12.48
C LEU A 145 3.65 10.25 13.67
N GLN A 146 4.76 10.98 13.55
CA GLN A 146 5.30 11.78 14.65
C GLN A 146 4.44 12.99 15.02
N GLU A 147 3.62 13.47 14.07
CA GLU A 147 2.71 14.61 14.25
C GLU A 147 1.45 14.23 15.04
N ASN A 148 1.15 12.94 15.18
CA ASN A 148 0.00 12.48 15.95
C ASN A 148 0.30 12.46 17.45
N ALA A 149 -0.69 12.76 18.30
CA ALA A 149 -0.50 12.64 19.75
C ALA A 149 -0.17 11.18 20.13
N TYR A 150 -0.96 10.25 19.60
CA TYR A 150 -0.73 8.81 19.66
C TYR A 150 -1.07 8.18 18.31
N ASN A 151 -0.46 7.03 18.03
CA ASN A 151 -0.76 6.15 16.91
C ASN A 151 -1.20 4.80 17.48
N PHE A 152 -2.34 4.27 17.03
CA PHE A 152 -2.61 2.84 17.14
C PHE A 152 -2.09 2.15 15.89
N ILE A 153 -1.13 1.26 16.05
CA ILE A 153 -0.41 0.59 14.96
C ILE A 153 -0.62 -0.91 15.08
N THR A 154 -0.94 -1.56 13.97
CA THR A 154 -0.88 -3.01 13.81
C THR A 154 -0.13 -3.35 12.54
N PHE A 155 0.40 -4.56 12.44
CA PHE A 155 1.00 -5.09 11.23
C PHE A 155 0.06 -6.15 10.64
N ALA A 156 -0.55 -5.86 9.50
CA ALA A 156 -1.50 -6.76 8.86
C ALA A 156 -0.81 -8.07 8.44
N GLY A 157 -1.58 -9.15 8.46
CA GLY A 157 -1.11 -10.51 8.20
C GLY A 157 -1.81 -11.10 6.99
N ASN A 158 -2.46 -12.24 7.18
CA ASN A 158 -3.13 -12.98 6.11
C ASN A 158 -4.21 -12.16 5.38
N ASP A 159 -4.88 -11.24 6.07
CA ASP A 159 -5.87 -10.35 5.49
C ASP A 159 -5.27 -9.43 4.40
N TYR A 160 -4.06 -8.91 4.63
CA TYR A 160 -3.30 -8.21 3.59
C TYR A 160 -2.78 -9.14 2.51
N GLU A 161 -2.33 -10.34 2.86
CA GLU A 161 -1.83 -11.30 1.86
C GLU A 161 -2.91 -11.79 0.89
N ASP A 162 -4.13 -11.99 1.40
CA ASP A 162 -5.32 -12.33 0.61
C ASP A 162 -5.75 -11.16 -0.29
N LEU A 163 -5.67 -9.94 0.23
CA LEU A 163 -5.97 -8.70 -0.50
C LEU A 163 -4.96 -8.43 -1.64
N ALA A 164 -3.67 -8.65 -1.41
CA ALA A 164 -2.59 -8.31 -2.34
C ALA A 164 -1.73 -9.55 -2.61
N GLN A 165 -2.22 -10.48 -3.43
CA GLN A 165 -1.53 -11.74 -3.66
C GLN A 165 -0.34 -11.57 -4.61
N LEU A 166 0.83 -12.05 -4.19
CA LEU A 166 2.04 -12.06 -5.02
C LEU A 166 2.27 -13.45 -5.60
N LYS A 167 2.46 -13.51 -6.92
CA LYS A 167 2.98 -14.67 -7.64
C LYS A 167 4.36 -14.35 -8.19
N ILE A 168 5.36 -15.09 -7.73
CA ILE A 168 6.77 -14.85 -8.07
C ILE A 168 7.35 -16.10 -8.74
N THR A 169 8.12 -15.93 -9.80
CA THR A 169 8.79 -17.03 -10.52
C THR A 169 10.23 -16.64 -10.86
N PRO A 170 11.24 -17.43 -10.46
CA PRO A 170 11.16 -18.66 -9.64
C PRO A 170 10.56 -18.38 -8.25
N GLU A 171 10.06 -19.43 -7.60
CA GLU A 171 9.45 -19.32 -6.27
C GLU A 171 10.52 -18.95 -5.24
N PRO A 172 10.30 -17.94 -4.37
CA PRO A 172 11.26 -17.58 -3.35
C PRO A 172 11.29 -18.62 -2.23
N ASP A 173 12.48 -18.84 -1.67
CA ASP A 173 12.69 -19.72 -0.52
C ASP A 173 12.15 -19.10 0.78
N SER A 174 12.10 -17.76 0.83
CA SER A 174 11.53 -17.03 1.97
C SER A 174 10.91 -15.70 1.54
N ILE A 175 9.76 -15.36 2.11
CA ILE A 175 9.05 -14.10 1.85
C ILE A 175 8.69 -13.42 3.17
N LEU A 176 9.06 -12.15 3.30
CA LEU A 176 8.67 -11.28 4.41
C LEU A 176 7.76 -10.17 3.88
N ARG A 177 6.57 -10.03 4.45
CA ARG A 177 5.65 -8.94 4.11
C ARG A 177 5.29 -8.18 5.37
N VAL A 178 5.67 -6.91 5.43
CA VAL A 178 5.40 -6.03 6.58
C VAL A 178 4.50 -4.89 6.15
N MET A 179 3.21 -5.04 6.43
CA MET A 179 2.20 -4.07 6.06
C MET A 179 1.66 -3.35 7.30
N MET A 180 2.07 -2.11 7.52
CA MET A 180 1.65 -1.35 8.69
C MET A 180 0.28 -0.70 8.47
N VAL A 181 -0.64 -0.94 9.38
CA VAL A 181 -1.92 -0.21 9.45
C VAL A 181 -1.87 0.68 10.67
N TYR A 182 -2.09 1.98 10.48
CA TYR A 182 -2.10 2.93 11.59
C TYR A 182 -3.38 3.75 11.66
N LYS A 183 -3.70 4.20 12.87
CA LYS A 183 -4.79 5.11 13.16
C LYS A 183 -4.34 6.19 14.15
N PRO A 184 -4.48 7.49 13.82
CA PRO A 184 -4.16 8.55 14.77
C PRO A 184 -5.16 8.54 15.94
N LEU A 185 -4.67 8.87 17.13
CA LEU A 185 -5.44 8.93 18.36
C LEU A 185 -5.11 10.21 19.14
N ASP A 186 -6.13 10.87 19.69
CA ASP A 186 -5.96 12.04 20.57
C ASP A 186 -5.45 11.66 21.97
N LYS A 187 -5.79 10.44 22.41
CA LYS A 187 -5.47 9.90 23.74
C LYS A 187 -5.15 8.40 23.62
N PRO A 188 -4.34 7.83 24.53
CA PRO A 188 -4.05 6.42 24.49
C PRO A 188 -5.30 5.60 24.84
N ILE A 189 -5.38 4.40 24.29
CA ILE A 189 -6.39 3.39 24.61
C ILE A 189 -5.71 2.14 25.14
N GLN A 190 -6.47 1.27 25.80
CA GLN A 190 -6.01 -0.08 26.13
C GLN A 190 -6.31 -1.01 24.95
N VAL A 191 -5.31 -1.76 24.52
CA VAL A 191 -5.40 -2.77 23.46
C VAL A 191 -4.63 -4.00 23.89
N GLU A 192 -4.99 -5.14 23.32
CA GLU A 192 -4.15 -6.33 23.38
C GLU A 192 -2.91 -6.12 22.48
N GLU A 193 -1.73 -6.38 23.02
CA GLU A 193 -0.48 -6.22 22.28
C GLU A 193 -0.38 -7.30 21.20
N GLN A 194 -0.10 -6.90 19.96
CA GLN A 194 0.09 -7.84 18.86
C GLN A 194 1.35 -8.69 19.08
N GLU A 195 1.22 -10.01 18.91
CA GLU A 195 2.37 -10.91 18.87
C GLU A 195 3.05 -10.84 17.50
N LEU A 196 4.28 -10.32 17.47
CA LEU A 196 5.11 -10.30 16.27
C LEU A 196 6.03 -11.53 16.24
N LYS A 197 6.41 -11.96 15.04
CA LYS A 197 7.32 -13.10 14.83
C LYS A 197 8.59 -12.64 14.11
N PRO A 198 9.76 -13.12 14.52
CA PRO A 198 10.99 -12.86 13.79
C PRO A 198 11.01 -13.64 12.47
N PHE A 199 11.71 -13.09 11.48
CA PHE A 199 11.87 -13.69 10.16
C PHE A 199 13.31 -14.13 9.92
N THR A 200 13.48 -15.30 9.29
CA THR A 200 14.81 -15.81 8.88
C THR A 200 14.90 -15.81 7.36
N ARG A 201 15.90 -15.12 6.82
CA ARG A 201 16.20 -15.10 5.39
C ARG A 201 16.88 -16.41 4.99
N VAL A 202 16.26 -17.14 4.07
CA VAL A 202 16.79 -18.39 3.51
C VAL A 202 16.71 -18.29 2.00
N GLY A 203 17.80 -18.66 1.31
CA GLY A 203 17.85 -18.74 -0.15
C GLY A 203 17.43 -17.45 -0.85
N PHE A 204 16.70 -17.58 -1.96
CA PHE A 204 16.09 -16.45 -2.64
C PHE A 204 15.02 -15.83 -1.72
N THR A 205 15.33 -14.63 -1.21
CA THR A 205 14.47 -13.90 -0.28
C THR A 205 13.73 -12.77 -0.98
N VAL A 206 12.43 -12.65 -0.72
CA VAL A 206 11.61 -11.50 -1.12
C VAL A 206 11.18 -10.73 0.11
N VAL A 207 11.30 -9.41 0.08
CA VAL A 207 10.81 -8.54 1.15
C VAL A 207 9.87 -7.51 0.55
N GLU A 208 8.65 -7.44 1.07
CA GLU A 208 7.73 -6.35 0.83
C GLU A 208 7.47 -5.60 2.13
N TRP A 209 7.47 -4.27 2.07
CA TRP A 209 6.89 -3.48 3.13
C TRP A 209 6.03 -2.36 2.57
N GLY A 210 5.02 -1.94 3.33
CA GLY A 210 4.10 -0.87 2.98
C GLY A 210 3.34 -0.35 4.20
N GLY A 211 2.40 0.56 3.98
CA GLY A 211 1.48 0.95 5.04
C GLY A 211 0.20 1.62 4.55
N THR A 212 -0.79 1.71 5.42
CA THR A 212 -2.06 2.40 5.15
C THR A 212 -2.58 3.05 6.42
N GLN A 213 -3.37 4.10 6.25
CA GLN A 213 -4.12 4.69 7.33
C GLN A 213 -5.51 4.06 7.37
N ALA A 214 -5.86 3.43 8.49
CA ALA A 214 -7.20 2.90 8.69
C ALA A 214 -8.25 4.01 8.66
N ARG A 215 -9.35 3.79 7.93
CA ARG A 215 -10.45 4.76 7.82
C ARG A 215 -11.70 4.21 8.49
N GLY A 216 -12.16 4.85 9.55
CA GLY A 216 -13.40 4.46 10.26
C GLY A 216 -13.35 4.75 11.76
N ALA A 217 -14.45 4.56 12.49
CA ALA A 217 -14.43 4.57 13.96
C ALA A 217 -13.79 3.28 14.50
N MET A 218 -13.15 3.30 15.67
CA MET A 218 -12.77 2.04 16.33
C MET A 218 -14.08 1.37 16.79
N LYS A 219 -14.31 0.12 16.39
CA LYS A 219 -15.46 -0.66 16.85
C LYS A 219 -15.26 -1.09 18.29
#